data_AF-U7ND84-F1
#
_entry.id   AF-U7ND84-F1
#
_cell.length_a   1.000
_cell.length_b   1.000
_cell.length_c   1.000
_cell.angle_alpha   90.00
_cell.angle_beta   90.00
_cell.angle_gamma   90.00
#
_symmetry.space_group_name_H-M   'P 1'
#
loop_
_entity.id
_entity.type
_entity.pdbx_description
1 polymer ?
#
loop_
_entity_poly.entity_id
_entity_poly.type
_entity_poly.pdbx_seq_one_letter_code
_entity_poly.pdbx_strand_id
1 'polypeptide(L)'
;MGQPLPISRIMHTGVLLQCELDTTIADAAARMSETSVSSILITDGGTVVGIWTEHDALAIDFTDPETFRQPVSTVMSSPVLSLPETLDAGEAAVRLRDTGKRHFLVTNSSGKPVGILSQTDLALNQGLEPYLRLREVRAAVPRPPLVVRGDQSLAEVASYMHRHHADAVVVDCGEEGLGILTERDMVRFIARHTSNTLVNELATRPLLTVNEEDPLIHARDLLIDHRIRHLAVVNQLGEVTGLIGYHDMLTGAEQMYLDDLREALEQRDQALAKSRRTLQLAERVIESSFEGIMVTDKDVCIEFVNPAFTQLTGYTAEEVIGRSPDLLSSGRHDSEFYRRMWNSLETHGYWRGEIWNRRKTGELYLELLTITAITDDDGNTTHYAGLFTDITQNRRNEEQIRQLAYYDALTGVPNRRLLEDRLDHAIRHAHRKEMLLAVMFMDLDRFKEVNDTLGHAVGDDLLLQFTARVKDCLREDDTLARLGGDEFIVLLPEMEQLSDVFAVADRLIEVNKRPYQINGNHINVGSSIGISLYPEDGTTVQELINGADIAMYRAKRDGRNRYKLFAPNAVESA
;
A
#
# COMPACT_ATOMS: atom_id res chain seq x y z
N MET A 1 -23.44 -25.00 -5.04
CA MET A 1 -23.74 -26.01 -6.08
C MET A 1 -25.09 -26.62 -5.75
N GLY A 2 -26.14 -26.25 -6.51
CA GLY A 2 -27.46 -26.84 -6.36
C GLY A 2 -27.46 -28.31 -6.79
N GLN A 3 -28.37 -29.12 -6.25
CA GLN A 3 -28.57 -30.50 -6.70
C GLN A 3 -28.85 -30.53 -8.23
N PRO A 4 -28.36 -31.53 -8.97
CA PRO A 4 -28.68 -31.69 -10.39
C PRO A 4 -30.19 -31.77 -10.57
N LEU A 5 -30.72 -30.97 -11.49
CA LEU A 5 -32.16 -30.89 -11.77
C LEU A 5 -32.46 -31.84 -12.93
N PRO A 6 -33.03 -33.03 -12.68
CA PRO A 6 -33.28 -33.99 -13.76
C PRO A 6 -34.39 -33.47 -14.67
N ILE A 7 -34.30 -33.76 -15.96
CA ILE A 7 -35.29 -33.28 -16.96
C ILE A 7 -36.72 -33.76 -16.66
N SER A 8 -36.87 -34.88 -15.95
CA SER A 8 -38.18 -35.38 -15.48
C SER A 8 -38.97 -34.39 -14.61
N ARG A 9 -38.32 -33.40 -13.99
CA ARG A 9 -38.98 -32.37 -13.16
C ARG A 9 -39.43 -31.13 -13.93
N ILE A 10 -38.93 -30.96 -15.15
CA ILE A 10 -39.13 -29.74 -15.95
C ILE A 10 -39.85 -30.02 -17.27
N MET A 11 -39.81 -31.27 -17.74
CA MET A 11 -40.50 -31.69 -18.97
C MET A 11 -42.01 -31.54 -18.83
N HIS A 12 -42.69 -31.34 -19.95
CA HIS A 12 -44.14 -31.40 -19.98
C HIS A 12 -44.61 -32.86 -19.80
N THR A 13 -45.22 -33.14 -18.65
CA THR A 13 -45.68 -34.49 -18.23
C THR A 13 -47.17 -34.77 -18.49
N GLY A 14 -47.89 -33.83 -19.13
CA GLY A 14 -49.29 -33.99 -19.51
C GLY A 14 -49.53 -35.04 -20.60
N VAL A 15 -50.79 -35.24 -21.00
CA VAL A 15 -51.15 -36.11 -22.14
C VAL A 15 -50.38 -35.65 -23.37
N LEU A 16 -49.44 -36.47 -23.82
CA LEU A 16 -48.67 -36.20 -25.03
C LEU A 16 -49.64 -36.10 -26.20
N LEU A 17 -49.68 -34.93 -26.85
CA LEU A 17 -50.53 -34.74 -28.00
C LEU A 17 -50.02 -35.64 -29.14
N GLN A 18 -50.90 -36.52 -29.62
CA GLN A 18 -50.57 -37.52 -30.63
C GLN A 18 -51.60 -37.53 -31.77
N CYS A 19 -51.14 -37.86 -32.97
CA CYS A 19 -51.98 -38.11 -34.15
C CYS A 19 -51.41 -39.24 -35.02
N GLU A 20 -52.28 -39.88 -35.81
CA GLU A 20 -51.87 -40.93 -36.75
C GLU A 20 -51.30 -40.32 -38.04
N LEU A 21 -50.48 -41.09 -38.78
CA LEU A 21 -49.76 -40.69 -40.00
C LEU A 21 -50.65 -40.05 -41.10
N ASP A 22 -51.92 -40.42 -41.15
CA ASP A 22 -52.91 -39.98 -42.14
C ASP A 22 -53.69 -38.72 -41.72
N THR A 23 -53.50 -38.26 -40.48
CA THR A 23 -54.12 -37.03 -39.98
C THR A 23 -53.70 -35.85 -40.84
N THR A 24 -54.66 -35.02 -41.25
CA THR A 24 -54.34 -33.84 -42.08
C THR A 24 -53.49 -32.83 -41.30
N ILE A 25 -52.68 -32.05 -42.01
CA ILE A 25 -51.89 -30.98 -41.41
C ILE A 25 -52.80 -29.96 -40.70
N ALA A 26 -53.95 -29.61 -41.28
CA ALA A 26 -54.94 -28.74 -40.66
C ALA A 26 -55.49 -29.28 -39.32
N ASP A 27 -55.82 -30.57 -39.26
CA ASP A 27 -56.33 -31.19 -38.04
C ASP A 27 -55.24 -31.30 -36.96
N ALA A 28 -54.00 -31.62 -37.36
CA ALA A 28 -52.85 -31.61 -36.47
C ALA A 28 -52.62 -30.20 -35.90
N ALA A 29 -52.74 -29.17 -36.74
CA ALA A 29 -52.58 -27.77 -36.35
C ALA A 29 -53.70 -27.32 -35.40
N ALA A 30 -54.94 -27.72 -35.66
CA ALA A 30 -56.08 -27.44 -34.80
C ALA A 30 -55.87 -28.03 -33.41
N ARG A 31 -55.44 -29.30 -33.32
CA ARG A 31 -55.13 -29.98 -32.05
C ARG A 31 -54.01 -29.27 -31.28
N MET A 32 -52.94 -28.84 -31.96
CA MET A 32 -51.85 -28.08 -31.35
C MET A 32 -52.34 -26.73 -30.81
N SER A 33 -53.14 -26.00 -31.59
CA SER A 33 -53.68 -24.70 -31.20
C SER A 33 -54.67 -24.80 -30.03
N GLU A 34 -55.57 -25.78 -30.02
CA GLU A 34 -56.59 -25.98 -28.98
C GLU A 34 -55.96 -26.33 -27.62
N THR A 35 -54.91 -27.16 -27.65
CA THR A 35 -54.20 -27.58 -26.43
C THR A 35 -53.05 -26.64 -26.05
N SER A 36 -52.78 -25.62 -26.88
CA SER A 36 -51.70 -24.63 -26.68
C SER A 36 -50.30 -25.26 -26.51
N VAL A 37 -50.03 -26.35 -27.23
CA VAL A 37 -48.72 -27.02 -27.25
C VAL A 37 -47.92 -26.65 -28.49
N SER A 38 -46.59 -26.62 -28.36
CA SER A 38 -45.68 -26.24 -29.44
C SER A 38 -45.29 -27.38 -30.39
N SER A 39 -45.74 -28.60 -30.10
CA SER A 39 -45.46 -29.78 -30.91
C SER A 39 -46.51 -30.87 -30.76
N ILE A 40 -46.63 -31.72 -31.77
CA ILE A 40 -47.45 -32.93 -31.80
C ILE A 40 -46.60 -34.12 -32.23
N LEU A 41 -46.80 -35.27 -31.57
CA LEU A 41 -46.13 -36.52 -31.93
C LEU A 41 -46.97 -37.29 -32.96
N ILE A 42 -46.32 -37.83 -33.97
CA ILE A 42 -46.97 -38.64 -35.00
C ILE A 42 -46.71 -40.11 -34.68
N THR A 43 -47.77 -40.91 -34.64
CA THR A 43 -47.74 -42.33 -34.35
C THR A 43 -48.11 -43.18 -35.56
N ASP A 44 -47.49 -44.35 -35.64
CA ASP A 44 -47.87 -45.45 -36.53
C ASP A 44 -48.16 -46.68 -35.67
N GLY A 45 -49.42 -47.09 -35.59
CA GLY A 45 -49.83 -48.25 -34.78
C GLY A 45 -49.47 -48.12 -33.30
N GLY A 46 -49.47 -46.89 -32.75
CA GLY A 46 -49.11 -46.58 -31.36
C GLY A 46 -47.61 -46.40 -31.08
N THR A 47 -46.74 -46.50 -32.11
CA THR A 47 -45.30 -46.19 -31.99
C THR A 47 -45.02 -44.78 -32.51
N VAL A 48 -44.27 -43.97 -31.76
CA VAL A 48 -43.89 -42.61 -32.20
C VAL A 48 -42.86 -42.70 -33.34
N VAL A 49 -43.21 -42.17 -34.51
CA VAL A 49 -42.40 -42.22 -35.74
C VAL A 49 -41.92 -40.83 -36.19
N GLY A 50 -42.60 -39.76 -35.75
CA GLY A 50 -42.25 -38.39 -36.10
C GLY A 50 -42.75 -37.37 -35.09
N ILE A 51 -42.28 -36.13 -35.25
CA ILE A 51 -42.72 -34.96 -34.50
C ILE A 51 -42.97 -33.82 -35.49
N TRP A 52 -44.03 -33.06 -35.28
CA TRP A 52 -44.28 -31.84 -36.02
C TRP A 52 -44.40 -30.68 -35.04
N THR A 53 -43.70 -29.59 -35.31
CA THR A 53 -43.51 -28.44 -34.40
C THR A 53 -44.00 -27.14 -35.02
N GLU A 54 -44.17 -26.10 -34.21
CA GLU A 54 -44.46 -24.75 -34.72
C GLU A 54 -43.41 -24.26 -35.74
N HIS A 55 -42.15 -24.67 -35.60
CA HIS A 55 -41.09 -24.34 -36.54
C HIS A 55 -41.28 -25.03 -37.90
N ASP A 56 -41.67 -26.30 -37.90
CA ASP A 56 -41.95 -27.06 -39.12
C ASP A 56 -43.14 -26.47 -39.90
N ALA A 57 -44.04 -25.76 -39.21
CA ALA A 57 -45.19 -25.10 -39.85
C ALA A 57 -44.79 -23.98 -40.82
N LEU A 58 -43.60 -23.38 -40.65
CA LEU A 58 -43.07 -22.36 -41.57
C LEU A 58 -42.72 -22.91 -42.95
N ALA A 59 -42.48 -24.22 -43.07
CA ALA A 59 -42.13 -24.87 -44.33
C ALA A 59 -43.35 -25.22 -45.20
N ILE A 60 -44.56 -25.01 -44.69
CA ILE A 60 -45.81 -25.29 -45.41
C ILE A 60 -46.06 -24.20 -46.44
N ASP A 61 -46.54 -24.60 -47.61
CA ASP A 61 -46.94 -23.68 -48.65
C ASP A 61 -48.31 -23.04 -48.34
N PHE A 62 -48.30 -21.76 -47.97
CA PHE A 62 -49.50 -20.97 -47.70
C PHE A 62 -50.17 -20.40 -48.97
N THR A 63 -49.60 -20.64 -50.17
CA THR A 63 -50.19 -20.22 -51.44
C THR A 63 -51.22 -21.23 -51.97
N ASP A 64 -51.09 -22.50 -51.60
CA ASP A 64 -52.01 -23.59 -51.99
C ASP A 64 -52.76 -24.16 -50.77
N PRO A 65 -54.06 -23.87 -50.62
CA PRO A 65 -54.90 -24.39 -49.53
C PRO A 65 -55.01 -25.92 -49.48
N GLU A 66 -54.78 -26.63 -50.60
CA GLU A 66 -54.82 -28.10 -50.61
C GLU A 66 -53.62 -28.71 -49.87
N THR A 67 -52.54 -27.94 -49.67
CA THR A 67 -51.40 -28.36 -48.84
C THR A 67 -51.83 -28.68 -47.41
N PHE A 68 -52.79 -27.94 -46.84
CA PHE A 68 -53.26 -28.16 -45.47
C PHE A 68 -54.01 -29.48 -45.29
N ARG A 69 -54.51 -30.08 -46.37
CA ARG A 69 -55.22 -31.37 -46.36
C ARG A 69 -54.30 -32.57 -46.56
N GLN A 70 -53.03 -32.35 -46.84
CA GLN A 70 -52.07 -33.44 -46.96
C GLN A 70 -51.87 -34.12 -45.60
N PRO A 71 -51.48 -35.42 -45.59
CA PRO A 71 -51.13 -36.12 -44.36
C PRO A 71 -49.95 -35.43 -43.66
N VAL A 72 -50.01 -35.26 -42.34
CA VAL A 72 -48.93 -34.66 -41.53
C VAL A 72 -47.61 -35.41 -41.65
N SER A 73 -47.65 -36.68 -42.04
CA SER A 73 -46.47 -37.50 -42.33
C SER A 73 -45.59 -36.95 -43.46
N THR A 74 -46.09 -36.07 -44.33
CA THR A 74 -45.29 -35.42 -45.39
C THR A 74 -44.44 -34.26 -44.89
N VAL A 75 -44.79 -33.67 -43.73
CA VAL A 75 -44.15 -32.47 -43.17
C VAL A 75 -43.55 -32.69 -41.78
N MET A 76 -43.65 -33.90 -41.22
CA MET A 76 -43.07 -34.23 -39.92
C MET A 76 -41.55 -34.37 -39.98
N SER A 77 -40.89 -34.02 -38.88
CA SER A 77 -39.50 -34.39 -38.62
C SER A 77 -39.41 -35.86 -38.17
N SER A 78 -38.55 -36.65 -38.81
CA SER A 78 -38.29 -38.06 -38.46
C SER A 78 -36.80 -38.41 -38.65
N PRO A 79 -36.17 -39.22 -37.77
CA PRO A 79 -36.72 -39.79 -36.53
C PRO A 79 -36.82 -38.75 -35.40
N VAL A 80 -37.68 -39.00 -34.41
CA VAL A 80 -37.79 -38.16 -33.21
C VAL A 80 -36.59 -38.39 -32.31
N LEU A 81 -35.83 -37.32 -32.04
CA LEU A 81 -34.71 -37.41 -31.10
C LEU A 81 -35.22 -37.51 -29.66
N SER A 82 -34.60 -38.39 -28.87
CA SER A 82 -35.01 -38.64 -27.49
C SER A 82 -33.88 -38.45 -26.47
N LEU A 83 -34.23 -38.03 -25.26
CA LEU A 83 -33.35 -37.93 -24.09
C LEU A 83 -33.89 -38.78 -22.93
N PRO A 84 -33.02 -39.39 -22.11
CA PRO A 84 -33.44 -40.14 -20.93
C PRO A 84 -33.92 -39.20 -19.81
N GLU A 85 -34.99 -39.55 -19.10
CA GLU A 85 -35.65 -38.73 -18.07
C GLU A 85 -34.76 -38.36 -16.86
N THR A 86 -33.65 -39.07 -16.68
CA THR A 86 -32.65 -38.87 -15.62
C THR A 86 -31.54 -37.89 -16.02
N LEU A 87 -31.51 -37.43 -17.27
CA LEU A 87 -30.50 -36.49 -17.76
C LEU A 87 -30.59 -35.17 -16.98
N ASP A 88 -29.45 -34.54 -16.72
CA ASP A 88 -29.42 -33.21 -16.09
C ASP A 88 -29.88 -32.13 -17.08
N ALA A 89 -30.58 -31.11 -16.56
CA ALA A 89 -31.09 -30.00 -17.36
C ALA A 89 -29.99 -29.22 -18.11
N GLY A 90 -28.80 -29.07 -17.52
CA GLY A 90 -27.66 -28.43 -18.19
C GLY A 90 -27.15 -29.24 -19.37
N GLU A 91 -27.03 -30.57 -19.21
CA GLU A 91 -26.63 -31.46 -20.31
C GLU A 91 -27.70 -31.52 -21.42
N ALA A 92 -28.98 -31.49 -21.06
CA ALA A 92 -30.08 -31.40 -22.03
C ALA A 92 -30.05 -30.10 -22.85
N ALA A 93 -29.69 -28.97 -22.22
CA ALA A 93 -29.52 -27.69 -22.91
C ALA A 93 -28.38 -27.73 -23.95
N VAL A 94 -27.26 -28.37 -23.61
CA VAL A 94 -26.16 -28.60 -24.55
C VAL A 94 -26.62 -29.43 -25.76
N ARG A 95 -27.39 -30.50 -25.53
CA ARG A 95 -27.93 -31.35 -26.60
C ARG A 95 -28.88 -30.61 -27.55
N LEU A 96 -29.75 -29.76 -27.01
CA LEU A 96 -30.64 -28.91 -27.82
C LEU A 96 -29.85 -27.94 -28.71
N ARG A 97 -28.82 -27.31 -28.15
CA ARG A 97 -27.95 -26.38 -28.89
C ARG A 97 -27.17 -27.10 -30.00
N ASP A 98 -26.50 -28.20 -29.67
CA ASP A 98 -25.61 -28.89 -30.61
C ASP A 98 -26.38 -29.56 -31.77
N THR A 99 -27.62 -29.97 -31.53
CA THR A 99 -28.50 -30.55 -32.57
C THR A 99 -29.33 -29.53 -33.32
N GLY A 100 -29.42 -28.28 -32.83
CA GLY A 100 -30.30 -27.24 -33.37
C GLY A 100 -31.79 -27.56 -33.25
N LYS A 101 -32.18 -28.59 -32.47
CA LYS A 101 -33.58 -28.97 -32.28
C LYS A 101 -34.21 -28.18 -31.13
N ARG A 102 -35.53 -27.96 -31.22
CA ARG A 102 -36.30 -27.21 -30.21
C ARG A 102 -37.02 -28.10 -29.20
N HIS A 103 -37.23 -29.36 -29.55
CA HIS A 103 -37.94 -30.34 -28.75
C HIS A 103 -37.23 -31.69 -28.77
N PHE A 104 -37.19 -32.35 -27.62
CA PHE A 104 -36.80 -33.75 -27.49
C PHE A 104 -37.92 -34.56 -26.84
N LEU A 105 -38.07 -35.79 -27.30
CA LEU A 105 -38.90 -36.78 -26.63
C LEU A 105 -38.20 -37.29 -25.38
N VAL A 106 -38.83 -37.19 -24.22
CA VAL A 106 -38.25 -37.75 -23.00
C VAL A 106 -38.71 -39.18 -22.85
N THR A 107 -37.76 -40.09 -22.65
CA THR A 107 -38.01 -41.52 -22.48
C THR A 107 -37.58 -42.00 -21.10
N ASN A 108 -38.34 -42.95 -20.54
CA ASN A 108 -37.94 -43.63 -19.31
C ASN A 108 -36.89 -44.70 -19.56
N SER A 109 -36.45 -45.37 -18.49
CA SER A 109 -35.46 -46.47 -18.55
C SER A 109 -35.89 -47.67 -19.42
N SER A 110 -37.17 -47.80 -19.75
CA SER A 110 -37.71 -48.83 -20.65
C SER A 110 -37.84 -48.37 -22.11
N GLY A 111 -37.40 -47.15 -22.44
CA GLY A 111 -37.51 -46.57 -23.77
C GLY A 111 -38.91 -46.05 -24.12
N LYS A 112 -39.84 -46.03 -23.16
CA LYS A 112 -41.21 -45.55 -23.38
C LYS A 112 -41.25 -44.03 -23.29
N PRO A 113 -41.99 -43.33 -24.19
CA PRO A 113 -42.21 -41.89 -24.09
C PRO A 113 -42.93 -41.53 -22.77
N VAL A 114 -42.37 -40.57 -22.03
CA VAL A 114 -42.94 -40.06 -20.77
C VAL A 114 -43.18 -38.55 -20.77
N GLY A 115 -42.60 -37.81 -21.70
CA GLY A 115 -42.76 -36.36 -21.78
C GLY A 115 -42.13 -35.76 -23.03
N ILE A 116 -42.28 -34.45 -23.21
CA ILE A 116 -41.54 -33.66 -24.19
C ILE A 116 -40.80 -32.57 -23.41
N LEU A 117 -39.53 -32.37 -23.76
CA LEU A 117 -38.73 -31.26 -23.25
C LEU A 117 -38.56 -30.24 -24.38
N SER A 118 -39.07 -29.03 -24.18
CA SER A 118 -38.82 -27.89 -25.07
C SER A 118 -37.67 -27.01 -24.55
N GLN A 119 -37.10 -26.19 -25.44
CA GLN A 119 -36.16 -25.14 -25.02
C GLN A 119 -36.79 -24.16 -24.02
N THR A 120 -38.09 -23.85 -24.17
CA THR A 120 -38.81 -22.97 -23.24
C THR A 120 -38.91 -23.58 -21.84
N ASP A 121 -39.11 -24.89 -21.72
CA ASP A 121 -39.18 -25.57 -20.42
C ASP A 121 -37.84 -25.48 -19.66
N LEU A 122 -36.71 -25.57 -20.37
CA LEU A 122 -35.39 -25.33 -19.80
C LEU A 122 -35.23 -23.86 -19.39
N ALA A 123 -35.68 -22.92 -20.22
CA ALA A 123 -35.55 -21.49 -19.94
C ALA A 123 -36.26 -21.07 -18.66
N LEU A 124 -37.44 -21.64 -18.44
CA LEU A 124 -38.28 -21.32 -17.28
C LEU A 124 -37.80 -21.96 -15.98
N ASN A 125 -37.06 -23.07 -16.06
CA ASN A 125 -36.70 -23.87 -14.88
C ASN A 125 -35.19 -23.93 -14.59
N GLN A 126 -34.34 -23.31 -15.40
CA GLN A 126 -32.92 -23.16 -15.08
C GLN A 126 -32.74 -22.12 -13.98
N GLY A 127 -31.95 -22.47 -12.95
CA GLY A 127 -31.61 -21.61 -11.79
C GLY A 127 -30.72 -20.41 -12.12
N LEU A 128 -30.92 -19.79 -13.28
CA LEU A 128 -30.18 -18.65 -13.82
C LEU A 128 -30.69 -17.30 -13.27
N GLU A 129 -31.54 -17.28 -12.25
CA GLU A 129 -32.04 -16.04 -11.65
C GLU A 129 -30.94 -15.07 -11.21
N PRO A 130 -29.82 -15.51 -10.57
CA PRO A 130 -28.73 -14.61 -10.23
C PRO A 130 -28.08 -14.00 -11.48
N TYR A 131 -27.99 -14.78 -12.56
CA TYR A 131 -27.43 -14.34 -13.83
C TYR A 131 -28.34 -13.29 -14.51
N LEU A 132 -29.64 -13.59 -14.62
CA LEU A 132 -30.62 -12.68 -15.24
C LEU A 132 -30.77 -11.35 -14.47
N ARG A 133 -30.42 -11.32 -13.18
CA ARG A 133 -30.40 -10.09 -12.35
C ARG A 133 -29.20 -9.19 -12.63
N LEU A 134 -28.07 -9.75 -13.04
CA LEU A 134 -26.80 -9.03 -13.20
C LEU A 134 -26.56 -8.53 -14.62
N ARG A 135 -27.38 -8.95 -15.59
CA ARG A 135 -27.19 -8.64 -17.01
C ARG A 135 -28.38 -7.89 -17.61
N GLU A 136 -28.06 -6.98 -18.53
CA GLU A 136 -29.03 -6.13 -19.22
C GLU A 136 -29.54 -6.77 -20.53
N VAL A 137 -30.72 -6.35 -20.98
CA VAL A 137 -31.38 -6.84 -22.19
C VAL A 137 -30.52 -6.70 -23.43
N ARG A 138 -29.86 -5.54 -23.64
CA ARG A 138 -29.01 -5.29 -24.83
C ARG A 138 -27.92 -6.34 -25.06
N ALA A 139 -27.42 -6.93 -23.98
CA ALA A 139 -26.34 -7.91 -24.07
C ALA A 139 -26.84 -9.24 -24.66
N ALA A 140 -28.14 -9.54 -24.54
CA ALA A 140 -28.76 -10.77 -25.01
C ALA A 140 -29.50 -10.62 -26.35
N VAL A 141 -29.47 -9.46 -27.00
CA VAL A 141 -30.06 -9.26 -28.33
C VAL A 141 -29.01 -9.56 -29.40
N PRO A 142 -29.05 -10.73 -30.07
CA PRO A 142 -27.96 -11.15 -30.95
C PRO A 142 -27.99 -10.45 -32.31
N ARG A 143 -29.15 -9.93 -32.75
CA ARG A 143 -29.39 -9.44 -34.11
C ARG A 143 -30.44 -8.32 -34.13
N PRO A 144 -30.38 -7.41 -35.13
CA PRO A 144 -31.45 -6.46 -35.38
C PRO A 144 -32.77 -7.18 -35.69
N PRO A 145 -33.93 -6.56 -35.41
CA PRO A 145 -35.22 -7.20 -35.62
C PRO A 145 -35.47 -7.41 -37.11
N LEU A 146 -36.05 -8.56 -37.47
CA LEU A 146 -36.62 -8.73 -38.79
C LEU A 146 -37.91 -7.92 -38.84
N VAL A 147 -37.95 -6.93 -39.74
CA VAL A 147 -39.12 -6.06 -39.94
C VAL A 147 -39.66 -6.29 -41.34
N VAL A 148 -40.95 -6.59 -41.45
CA VAL A 148 -41.68 -6.75 -42.72
C VAL A 148 -42.77 -5.69 -42.84
N ARG A 149 -43.11 -5.34 -44.07
CA ARG A 149 -44.21 -4.39 -44.34
C ARG A 149 -45.54 -5.12 -44.22
N GLY A 150 -46.55 -4.45 -43.66
CA GLY A 150 -47.90 -4.98 -43.47
C GLY A 150 -48.64 -5.37 -44.76
N ASP A 151 -48.19 -4.84 -45.90
CA ASP A 151 -48.74 -5.09 -47.25
C ASP A 151 -48.23 -6.39 -47.90
N GLN A 152 -47.34 -7.15 -47.22
CA GLN A 152 -46.87 -8.44 -47.69
C GLN A 152 -47.87 -9.56 -47.41
N SER A 153 -47.82 -10.62 -48.24
CA SER A 153 -48.66 -11.80 -48.06
C SER A 153 -48.12 -12.72 -46.95
N LEU A 154 -49.02 -13.49 -46.32
CA LEU A 154 -48.64 -14.49 -45.32
C LEU A 154 -47.56 -15.48 -45.83
N ALA A 155 -47.65 -15.90 -47.09
CA ALA A 155 -46.70 -16.85 -47.68
C ALA A 155 -45.29 -16.27 -47.84
N GLU A 156 -45.19 -14.99 -48.21
CA GLU A 156 -43.90 -14.28 -48.30
C GLU A 156 -43.26 -14.14 -46.93
N VAL A 157 -44.05 -13.78 -45.91
CA VAL A 157 -43.55 -13.62 -44.54
C VAL A 157 -43.18 -14.95 -43.91
N ALA A 158 -43.96 -16.01 -44.10
CA ALA A 158 -43.61 -17.36 -43.64
C ALA A 158 -42.28 -17.85 -44.26
N SER A 159 -42.14 -17.66 -45.58
CA SER A 159 -40.89 -17.98 -46.31
C SER A 159 -39.71 -17.13 -45.84
N TYR A 160 -39.96 -15.86 -45.49
CA TYR A 160 -38.94 -14.95 -44.97
C TYR A 160 -38.46 -15.37 -43.57
N MET A 161 -39.39 -15.68 -42.67
CA MET A 161 -39.09 -16.21 -41.33
C MET A 161 -38.32 -17.53 -41.41
N HIS A 162 -38.72 -18.44 -42.30
CA HIS A 162 -38.05 -19.73 -42.50
C HIS A 162 -36.60 -19.55 -42.97
N ARG A 163 -36.36 -18.73 -44.00
CA ARG A 163 -34.99 -18.48 -44.52
C ARG A 163 -34.07 -17.86 -43.48
N HIS A 164 -34.60 -16.95 -42.66
CA HIS A 164 -33.82 -16.27 -41.63
C HIS A 164 -33.76 -17.03 -40.29
N HIS A 165 -34.40 -18.20 -40.20
CA HIS A 165 -34.48 -19.02 -38.98
C HIS A 165 -35.00 -18.20 -37.79
N ALA A 166 -36.07 -17.43 -38.03
CA ALA A 166 -36.59 -16.48 -37.07
C ALA A 166 -37.92 -16.94 -36.47
N ASP A 167 -37.97 -16.92 -35.14
CA ASP A 167 -39.13 -17.35 -34.35
C ASP A 167 -40.28 -16.35 -34.42
N ALA A 168 -39.95 -15.09 -34.68
CA ALA A 168 -40.88 -13.97 -34.79
C ALA A 168 -40.36 -12.88 -35.72
N VAL A 169 -41.30 -12.08 -36.21
CA VAL A 169 -41.04 -10.91 -37.07
C VAL A 169 -41.88 -9.73 -36.61
N VAL A 170 -41.30 -8.54 -36.65
CA VAL A 170 -42.02 -7.29 -36.44
C VAL A 170 -42.73 -6.91 -37.73
N VAL A 171 -44.02 -6.60 -37.65
CA VAL A 171 -44.82 -6.16 -38.80
C VAL A 171 -45.05 -4.65 -38.68
N ASP A 172 -44.59 -3.90 -39.67
CA ASP A 172 -44.86 -2.47 -39.79
C ASP A 172 -46.20 -2.25 -40.49
N CYS A 173 -47.22 -1.87 -39.73
CA CYS A 173 -48.59 -1.66 -40.21
C CYS A 173 -48.88 -0.18 -40.54
N GLY A 174 -47.86 0.68 -40.66
CA GLY A 174 -48.03 2.10 -40.97
C GLY A 174 -48.73 2.85 -39.83
N GLU A 175 -49.86 3.50 -40.11
CA GLU A 175 -50.60 4.32 -39.13
C GLU A 175 -51.17 3.51 -37.96
N GLU A 176 -51.32 2.19 -38.11
CA GLU A 176 -51.83 1.30 -37.05
C GLU A 176 -50.73 0.82 -36.09
N GLY A 177 -49.48 1.25 -36.29
CA GLY A 177 -48.33 0.94 -35.43
C GLY A 177 -47.64 -0.39 -35.74
N LEU A 178 -46.79 -0.84 -34.81
CA LEU A 178 -46.05 -2.10 -34.96
C LEU A 178 -46.82 -3.28 -34.38
N GLY A 179 -46.80 -4.40 -35.11
CA GLY A 179 -47.31 -5.70 -34.68
C GLY A 179 -46.23 -6.77 -34.64
N ILE A 180 -46.61 -7.96 -34.18
CA ILE A 180 -45.75 -9.14 -34.19
C ILE A 180 -46.47 -10.33 -34.81
N LEU A 181 -45.70 -11.15 -35.52
CA LEU A 181 -46.14 -12.42 -36.06
C LEU A 181 -45.09 -13.48 -35.72
N THR A 182 -45.55 -14.63 -35.22
CA THR A 182 -44.72 -15.68 -34.61
C THR A 182 -44.97 -17.03 -35.27
N GLU A 183 -44.08 -18.01 -35.06
CA GLU A 183 -44.28 -19.39 -35.52
C GLU A 183 -45.61 -20.00 -35.02
N ARG A 184 -46.02 -19.66 -33.78
CA ARG A 184 -47.31 -20.10 -33.21
C ARG A 184 -48.50 -19.62 -34.04
N ASP A 185 -48.39 -18.46 -34.68
CA ASP A 185 -49.45 -17.90 -35.51
C ASP A 185 -49.62 -18.71 -36.80
N MET A 186 -48.54 -19.28 -37.34
CA MET A 186 -48.58 -20.13 -38.54
C MET A 186 -49.50 -21.33 -38.32
N VAL A 187 -49.36 -22.00 -37.18
CA VAL A 187 -50.20 -23.13 -36.78
C VAL A 187 -51.67 -22.71 -36.68
N ARG A 188 -51.96 -21.53 -36.12
CA ARG A 188 -53.34 -21.00 -36.04
C ARG A 188 -53.91 -20.70 -37.43
N PHE A 189 -53.10 -20.19 -38.35
CA PHE A 189 -53.52 -19.88 -39.71
C PHE A 189 -53.78 -21.14 -40.53
N ILE A 190 -52.94 -22.16 -40.40
CA ILE A 190 -53.14 -23.49 -41.01
C ILE A 190 -54.45 -24.12 -40.51
N ALA A 191 -54.69 -24.13 -39.19
CA ALA A 191 -55.92 -24.68 -38.62
C ALA A 191 -57.19 -23.99 -39.16
N ARG A 192 -57.12 -22.68 -39.38
CA ARG A 192 -58.21 -21.85 -39.93
C ARG A 192 -58.28 -21.84 -41.46
N HIS A 193 -57.42 -22.59 -42.15
CA HIS A 193 -57.30 -22.59 -43.60
C HIS A 193 -57.11 -21.17 -44.17
N THR A 194 -56.36 -20.34 -43.45
CA THR A 194 -56.06 -18.96 -43.87
C THR A 194 -55.00 -18.99 -44.96
N SER A 195 -55.39 -18.65 -46.18
CA SER A 195 -54.50 -18.57 -47.34
C SER A 195 -54.54 -17.17 -47.93
N ASN A 196 -53.39 -16.70 -48.43
CA ASN A 196 -53.31 -15.48 -49.25
C ASN A 196 -53.88 -14.19 -48.60
N THR A 197 -53.74 -14.07 -47.28
CA THR A 197 -54.14 -12.87 -46.50
C THR A 197 -52.93 -11.96 -46.26
N LEU A 198 -53.16 -10.65 -46.17
CA LEU A 198 -52.11 -9.67 -45.85
C LEU A 198 -51.74 -9.75 -44.37
N VAL A 199 -50.45 -9.64 -44.06
CA VAL A 199 -49.98 -9.78 -42.67
C VAL A 199 -50.44 -8.64 -41.76
N ASN A 200 -50.81 -7.47 -42.29
CA ASN A 200 -51.43 -6.40 -41.50
C ASN A 200 -52.69 -6.90 -40.75
N GLU A 201 -53.54 -7.70 -41.40
CA GLU A 201 -54.78 -8.21 -40.78
C GLU A 201 -54.53 -9.33 -39.76
N LEU A 202 -53.33 -9.90 -39.76
CA LEU A 202 -52.98 -11.08 -38.98
C LEU A 202 -52.05 -10.79 -37.80
N ALA A 203 -51.28 -9.70 -37.87
CA ALA A 203 -50.30 -9.34 -36.86
C ALA A 203 -50.95 -9.05 -35.50
N THR A 204 -50.40 -9.65 -34.44
CA THR A 204 -50.85 -9.39 -33.07
C THR A 204 -50.39 -8.00 -32.64
N ARG A 205 -51.33 -7.21 -32.09
CA ARG A 205 -51.12 -5.82 -31.65
C ARG A 205 -51.79 -5.61 -30.28
N PRO A 206 -51.22 -4.78 -29.38
CA PRO A 206 -49.98 -4.01 -29.53
C PRO A 206 -48.72 -4.88 -29.39
N LEU A 207 -47.61 -4.43 -29.98
CA LEU A 207 -46.29 -5.00 -29.75
C LEU A 207 -45.81 -4.68 -28.33
N LEU A 208 -45.58 -5.71 -27.50
CA LEU A 208 -45.07 -5.54 -26.14
C LEU A 208 -43.55 -5.33 -26.15
N THR A 209 -43.07 -4.40 -25.32
CA THR A 209 -41.69 -3.90 -25.35
C THR A 209 -40.98 -4.01 -24.00
N VAL A 210 -39.65 -4.04 -24.01
CA VAL A 210 -38.77 -3.92 -22.84
C VAL A 210 -37.60 -2.97 -23.15
N ASN A 211 -37.10 -2.23 -22.15
CA ASN A 211 -35.97 -1.34 -22.37
C ASN A 211 -34.66 -2.13 -22.51
N GLU A 212 -33.76 -1.69 -23.40
CA GLU A 212 -32.47 -2.33 -23.61
C GLU A 212 -31.53 -2.29 -22.39
N GLU A 213 -31.74 -1.34 -21.48
CA GLU A 213 -31.01 -1.15 -20.22
C GLU A 213 -31.60 -1.96 -19.05
N ASP A 214 -32.81 -2.51 -19.20
CA ASP A 214 -33.45 -3.25 -18.12
C ASP A 214 -32.70 -4.57 -17.84
N PRO A 215 -32.67 -5.05 -16.59
CA PRO A 215 -32.18 -6.38 -16.28
C PRO A 215 -32.97 -7.47 -17.03
N LEU A 216 -32.29 -8.52 -17.51
CA LEU A 216 -32.91 -9.64 -18.23
C LEU A 216 -34.01 -10.34 -17.43
N ILE A 217 -33.92 -10.33 -16.10
CA ILE A 217 -34.97 -10.88 -15.23
C ILE A 217 -36.30 -10.16 -15.44
N HIS A 218 -36.28 -8.85 -15.71
CA HIS A 218 -37.49 -8.08 -15.99
C HIS A 218 -38.14 -8.52 -17.31
N ALA A 219 -37.33 -8.68 -18.37
CA ALA A 219 -37.80 -9.18 -19.65
C ALA A 219 -38.42 -10.59 -19.52
N ARG A 220 -37.81 -11.48 -18.74
CA ARG A 220 -38.36 -12.81 -18.46
C ARG A 220 -39.71 -12.73 -17.76
N ASP A 221 -39.81 -11.92 -16.71
CA ASP A 221 -41.05 -11.80 -15.93
C ASP A 221 -42.18 -11.24 -16.82
N LEU A 222 -41.88 -10.27 -17.69
CA LEU A 222 -42.84 -9.78 -18.70
C LEU A 222 -43.31 -10.86 -19.67
N LEU A 223 -42.41 -11.73 -20.16
CA LEU A 223 -42.77 -12.85 -21.04
C LEU A 223 -43.72 -13.84 -20.33
N ILE A 224 -43.46 -14.15 -19.07
CA ILE A 224 -44.25 -15.08 -18.25
C ILE A 224 -45.63 -14.48 -17.96
N ASP A 225 -45.67 -13.25 -17.45
CA ASP A 225 -46.89 -12.58 -17.01
C ASP A 225 -47.88 -12.35 -18.15
N HIS A 226 -47.37 -11.98 -19.34
CA HIS A 226 -48.19 -11.76 -20.53
C HIS A 226 -48.45 -13.03 -21.35
N ARG A 227 -47.87 -14.18 -20.96
CA ARG A 227 -47.97 -15.47 -21.68
C ARG A 227 -47.57 -15.38 -23.14
N ILE A 228 -46.52 -14.61 -23.41
CA ILE A 228 -45.93 -14.41 -24.74
C ILE A 228 -44.54 -15.06 -24.79
N ARG A 229 -43.95 -15.15 -25.99
CA ARG A 229 -42.62 -15.75 -26.17
C ARG A 229 -41.56 -14.77 -26.66
N HIS A 230 -41.96 -13.56 -27.08
CA HIS A 230 -41.08 -12.54 -27.62
C HIS A 230 -41.48 -11.15 -27.11
N LEU A 231 -40.50 -10.31 -26.84
CA LEU A 231 -40.64 -8.88 -26.56
C LEU A 231 -39.82 -8.10 -27.58
N ALA A 232 -40.31 -6.94 -27.99
CA ALA A 232 -39.51 -5.97 -28.72
C ALA A 232 -38.59 -5.21 -27.75
N VAL A 233 -37.33 -5.07 -28.12
CA VAL A 233 -36.36 -4.29 -27.36
C VAL A 233 -36.37 -2.88 -27.91
N VAL A 234 -36.52 -1.90 -27.02
CA VAL A 234 -36.53 -0.48 -27.38
C VAL A 234 -35.39 0.27 -26.72
N ASN A 235 -34.81 1.21 -27.46
CA ASN A 235 -33.85 2.17 -26.90
C ASN A 235 -34.57 3.27 -26.10
N GLN A 236 -33.79 4.19 -25.53
CA GLN A 236 -34.33 5.36 -24.79
C GLN A 236 -35.20 6.29 -25.65
N LEU A 237 -35.07 6.24 -26.98
CA LEU A 237 -35.88 7.02 -27.93
C LEU A 237 -37.19 6.32 -28.31
N GLY A 238 -37.43 5.10 -27.84
CA GLY A 238 -38.61 4.31 -28.14
C GLY A 238 -38.56 3.58 -29.50
N GLU A 239 -37.39 3.56 -30.16
CA GLU A 239 -37.19 2.85 -31.42
C GLU A 239 -36.91 1.37 -31.14
N VAL A 240 -37.50 0.48 -31.95
CA VAL A 240 -37.29 -0.97 -31.81
C VAL A 240 -35.89 -1.33 -32.33
N THR A 241 -35.00 -1.68 -31.40
CA THR A 241 -33.61 -2.07 -31.68
C THR A 241 -33.44 -3.58 -31.79
N GLY A 242 -34.41 -4.38 -31.35
CA GLY A 242 -34.31 -5.83 -31.34
C GLY A 242 -35.61 -6.57 -31.02
N LEU A 243 -35.54 -7.89 -31.08
CA LEU A 243 -36.50 -8.82 -30.51
C LEU A 243 -35.75 -9.74 -29.55
N ILE A 244 -36.35 -10.06 -28.40
CA ILE A 244 -35.79 -11.01 -27.43
C ILE A 244 -36.83 -12.06 -27.05
N GLY A 245 -36.46 -13.34 -27.16
CA GLY A 245 -37.25 -14.47 -26.69
C GLY A 245 -36.52 -15.31 -25.64
N TYR A 246 -37.18 -16.37 -25.16
CA TYR A 246 -36.60 -17.28 -24.17
C TYR A 246 -35.29 -17.93 -24.65
N HIS A 247 -35.17 -18.22 -25.95
CA HIS A 247 -33.95 -18.79 -26.53
C HIS A 247 -32.75 -17.84 -26.42
N ASP A 248 -32.97 -16.56 -26.69
CA ASP A 248 -31.93 -15.53 -26.67
C ASP A 248 -31.42 -15.27 -25.25
N MET A 249 -32.31 -15.33 -24.25
CA MET A 249 -31.95 -15.19 -22.83
C MET A 249 -31.05 -16.33 -22.32
N LEU A 250 -31.13 -17.52 -22.93
CA LEU A 250 -30.33 -18.68 -22.54
C LEU A 250 -29.02 -18.80 -23.30
N THR A 251 -28.95 -18.24 -24.50
CA THR A 251 -27.81 -18.42 -25.39
C THR A 251 -26.60 -17.66 -24.86
N GLY A 252 -25.53 -18.39 -24.50
CA GLY A 252 -24.27 -17.84 -24.00
C GLY A 252 -24.24 -17.52 -22.50
N ALA A 253 -25.34 -17.76 -21.77
CA ALA A 253 -25.48 -17.34 -20.37
C ALA A 253 -24.48 -17.98 -19.41
N GLU A 254 -24.30 -19.30 -19.51
CA GLU A 254 -23.41 -20.05 -18.62
C GLU A 254 -21.93 -19.73 -18.87
N GLN A 255 -21.56 -19.52 -20.13
CA GLN A 255 -20.17 -19.37 -20.53
C GLN A 255 -19.61 -18.01 -20.08
N MET A 256 -20.42 -16.94 -20.22
CA MET A 256 -20.04 -15.61 -19.75
C MET A 256 -19.96 -15.53 -18.22
N TYR A 257 -20.92 -16.13 -17.49
CA TYR A 257 -20.88 -16.13 -16.03
C TYR A 257 -19.62 -16.82 -15.47
N LEU A 258 -19.18 -17.91 -16.11
CA LEU A 258 -17.95 -18.60 -15.72
C LEU A 258 -16.71 -17.75 -15.96
N ASP A 259 -16.69 -16.95 -17.02
CA ASP A 259 -15.57 -16.06 -17.34
C ASP A 259 -15.51 -14.88 -16.36
N ASP A 260 -16.65 -14.24 -16.05
CA ASP A 260 -16.72 -13.15 -15.05
C ASP A 260 -16.27 -13.63 -13.66
N LEU A 261 -16.70 -14.84 -13.26
CA LEU A 261 -16.31 -15.43 -11.99
C LEU A 261 -14.80 -15.73 -11.93
N ARG A 262 -14.21 -16.19 -13.04
CA ARG A 262 -12.76 -16.42 -13.14
C ARG A 262 -12.00 -15.12 -12.97
N GLU A 263 -12.42 -14.06 -13.66
CA GLU A 263 -11.77 -12.75 -13.56
C GLU A 263 -11.83 -12.21 -12.12
N ALA A 264 -12.98 -12.29 -11.45
CA ALA A 264 -13.13 -11.85 -10.07
C ALA A 264 -12.24 -12.63 -9.09
N LEU A 265 -12.11 -13.95 -9.29
CA LEU A 265 -11.22 -14.79 -8.48
C LEU A 265 -9.75 -14.44 -8.70
N GLU A 266 -9.33 -14.22 -9.95
CA GLU A 266 -7.97 -13.80 -10.28
C GLU A 266 -7.62 -12.44 -9.65
N GLN A 267 -8.52 -11.46 -9.73
CA GLN A 267 -8.33 -10.15 -9.10
C GLN A 267 -8.16 -10.26 -7.58
N ARG A 268 -8.99 -11.08 -6.92
CA ARG A 268 -8.88 -11.32 -5.46
C ARG A 268 -7.54 -11.96 -5.11
N ASP A 269 -7.13 -12.98 -5.86
CA ASP A 269 -5.90 -13.71 -5.58
C ASP A 269 -4.67 -12.82 -5.81
N GLN A 270 -4.70 -11.94 -6.82
CA GLN A 270 -3.67 -10.90 -7.01
C GLN A 270 -3.62 -9.90 -5.85
N ALA A 271 -4.77 -9.42 -5.37
CA ALA A 271 -4.84 -8.51 -4.24
C ALA A 271 -4.28 -9.14 -2.96
N LEU A 272 -4.64 -10.41 -2.69
CA LEU A 272 -4.11 -11.17 -1.56
C LEU A 272 -2.61 -11.41 -1.67
N ALA A 273 -2.12 -11.76 -2.85
CA ALA A 273 -0.68 -11.95 -3.08
C ALA A 273 0.09 -10.64 -2.87
N LYS A 274 -0.45 -9.50 -3.32
CA LYS A 274 0.15 -8.18 -3.11
C LYS A 274 0.20 -7.84 -1.61
N SER A 275 -0.90 -8.01 -0.89
CA SER A 275 -0.98 -7.75 0.56
C SER A 275 0.04 -8.60 1.34
N ARG A 276 0.12 -9.91 1.04
CA ARG A 276 1.13 -10.81 1.64
C ARG A 276 2.56 -10.35 1.38
N ARG A 277 2.88 -9.94 0.16
CA ARG A 277 4.23 -9.42 -0.17
C ARG A 277 4.55 -8.16 0.62
N THR A 278 3.59 -7.23 0.74
CA THR A 278 3.79 -6.01 1.52
C THR A 278 4.05 -6.30 3.00
N LEU A 279 3.28 -7.21 3.61
CA LEU A 279 3.50 -7.62 5.00
C LEU A 279 4.88 -8.27 5.20
N GLN A 280 5.26 -9.21 4.32
CA GLN A 280 6.58 -9.85 4.37
C GLN A 280 7.73 -8.86 4.19
N LEU A 281 7.54 -7.83 3.35
CA LEU A 281 8.54 -6.79 3.17
C LEU A 281 8.68 -5.93 4.43
N ALA A 282 7.56 -5.54 5.04
CA ALA A 282 7.56 -4.76 6.28
C ALA A 282 8.25 -5.53 7.42
N GLU A 283 7.93 -6.83 7.58
CA GLU A 283 8.57 -7.71 8.55
C GLU A 283 10.09 -7.79 8.34
N ARG A 284 10.54 -8.02 7.09
CA ARG A 284 11.97 -8.04 6.77
C ARG A 284 12.68 -6.71 7.06
N VAL A 285 12.01 -5.58 6.82
CA VAL A 285 12.58 -4.25 7.13
C VAL A 285 12.74 -4.08 8.64
N ILE A 286 11.76 -4.52 9.44
CA ILE A 286 11.82 -4.48 10.91
C ILE A 286 12.92 -5.41 11.43
N GLU A 287 13.03 -6.62 10.89
CA GLU A 287 14.05 -7.60 11.28
C GLU A 287 15.47 -7.20 10.92
N SER A 288 15.65 -6.49 9.79
CA SER A 288 16.96 -6.03 9.32
C SER A 288 17.35 -4.63 9.82
N SER A 289 16.49 -3.97 10.60
CA SER A 289 16.82 -2.68 11.21
C SER A 289 17.98 -2.83 12.18
N PHE A 290 18.87 -1.83 12.22
CA PHE A 290 19.92 -1.71 13.23
C PHE A 290 19.44 -1.01 14.51
N GLU A 291 18.26 -0.40 14.47
CA GLU A 291 17.63 0.24 15.62
C GLU A 291 16.81 -0.78 16.40
N GLY A 292 16.86 -0.68 17.73
CA GLY A 292 16.02 -1.47 18.61
C GLY A 292 14.58 -1.01 18.47
N ILE A 293 13.69 -1.94 18.11
CA ILE A 293 12.25 -1.70 18.00
C ILE A 293 11.58 -2.51 19.11
N MET A 294 10.70 -1.85 19.84
CA MET A 294 9.88 -2.43 20.90
C MET A 294 8.45 -1.89 20.76
N VAL A 295 7.45 -2.76 20.86
CA VAL A 295 6.04 -2.36 20.90
C VAL A 295 5.43 -2.86 22.20
N THR A 296 4.69 -1.99 22.86
CA THR A 296 3.92 -2.31 24.07
C THR A 296 2.44 -2.13 23.83
N ASP A 297 1.62 -2.81 24.64
CA ASP A 297 0.20 -2.49 24.78
C ASP A 297 0.00 -1.13 25.48
N LYS A 298 -1.28 -0.75 25.67
CA LYS A 298 -1.69 0.47 26.38
C LYS A 298 -1.25 0.53 27.85
N ASP A 299 -1.03 -0.63 28.48
CA ASP A 299 -0.64 -0.78 29.88
C ASP A 299 0.90 -0.92 30.02
N VAL A 300 1.63 -0.66 28.93
CA VAL A 300 3.10 -0.66 28.83
C VAL A 300 3.71 -2.06 29.03
N CYS A 301 2.98 -3.12 28.68
CA CYS A 301 3.52 -4.47 28.59
C CYS A 301 4.08 -4.72 27.19
N ILE A 302 5.33 -5.18 27.11
CA ILE A 302 6.00 -5.46 25.83
C ILE A 302 5.30 -6.62 25.11
N GLU A 303 4.85 -6.40 23.89
CA GLU A 303 4.25 -7.44 23.03
C GLU A 303 5.20 -7.90 21.93
N PHE A 304 6.09 -7.01 21.47
CA PHE A 304 7.00 -7.29 20.38
C PHE A 304 8.35 -6.59 20.57
N VAL A 305 9.42 -7.28 20.19
CA VAL A 305 10.77 -6.70 20.04
C VAL A 305 11.44 -7.27 18.80
N ASN A 306 12.23 -6.47 18.09
CA ASN A 306 12.98 -6.93 16.92
C ASN A 306 14.36 -7.54 17.31
N PRO A 307 15.08 -8.18 16.36
CA PRO A 307 16.41 -8.73 16.64
C PRO A 307 17.44 -7.70 17.13
N ALA A 308 17.39 -6.46 16.64
CA ALA A 308 18.30 -5.40 17.08
C ALA A 308 18.08 -5.01 18.54
N PHE A 309 16.84 -5.02 19.05
CA PHE A 309 16.59 -4.88 20.49
C PHE A 309 17.39 -5.90 21.30
N THR A 310 17.40 -7.17 20.86
CA THR A 310 18.13 -8.23 21.55
C THR A 310 19.63 -7.99 21.51
N GLN A 311 20.17 -7.55 20.37
CA GLN A 311 21.59 -7.23 20.23
C GLN A 311 22.00 -6.01 21.08
N LEU A 312 21.14 -4.99 21.17
CA LEU A 312 21.41 -3.75 21.90
C LEU A 312 21.19 -3.89 23.41
N THR A 313 20.27 -4.71 23.88
CA THR A 313 19.95 -4.81 25.32
C THR A 313 20.54 -6.07 25.97
N GLY A 314 20.76 -7.12 25.18
CA GLY A 314 21.15 -8.46 25.63
C GLY A 314 20.00 -9.32 26.13
N TYR A 315 18.75 -8.82 26.12
CA TYR A 315 17.57 -9.58 26.48
C TYR A 315 16.90 -10.20 25.26
N THR A 316 16.51 -11.47 25.33
CA THR A 316 15.77 -12.12 24.25
C THR A 316 14.29 -11.77 24.30
N ALA A 317 13.59 -11.92 23.16
CA ALA A 317 12.14 -11.69 23.09
C ALA A 317 11.36 -12.49 24.15
N GLU A 318 11.72 -13.75 24.35
CA GLU A 318 11.10 -14.65 25.35
C GLU A 318 11.23 -14.14 26.80
N GLU A 319 12.28 -13.36 27.11
CA GLU A 319 12.53 -12.83 28.44
C GLU A 319 11.76 -11.55 28.74
N VAL A 320 11.39 -10.79 27.69
CA VAL A 320 10.83 -9.44 27.83
C VAL A 320 9.37 -9.34 27.44
N ILE A 321 8.87 -10.23 26.57
CA ILE A 321 7.45 -10.25 26.19
C ILE A 321 6.59 -10.47 27.45
N GLY A 322 5.57 -9.63 27.63
CA GLY A 322 4.69 -9.59 28.79
C GLY A 322 5.25 -8.84 30.00
N ARG A 323 6.40 -8.16 29.89
CA ARG A 323 7.00 -7.37 30.97
C ARG A 323 7.01 -5.88 30.66
N SER A 324 7.18 -5.05 31.70
CA SER A 324 7.39 -3.61 31.56
C SER A 324 8.82 -3.29 31.12
N PRO A 325 9.04 -2.30 30.24
CA PRO A 325 10.36 -1.77 29.88
C PRO A 325 11.22 -1.27 31.05
N ASP A 326 10.66 -1.10 32.25
CA ASP A 326 11.38 -0.69 33.46
C ASP A 326 12.59 -1.59 33.79
N LEU A 327 12.63 -2.82 33.28
CA LEU A 327 13.77 -3.72 33.39
C LEU A 327 15.06 -3.16 32.76
N LEU A 328 14.95 -2.20 31.84
CA LEU A 328 16.08 -1.50 31.20
C LEU A 328 16.53 -0.26 32.00
N SER A 329 15.76 0.17 33.01
CA SER A 329 16.03 1.42 33.70
C SER A 329 17.38 1.42 34.42
N SER A 330 18.17 2.48 34.20
CA SER A 330 19.44 2.66 34.89
C SER A 330 19.31 3.22 36.31
N GLY A 331 18.18 3.85 36.63
CA GLY A 331 17.98 4.63 37.86
C GLY A 331 18.70 5.99 37.90
N ARG A 332 19.28 6.47 36.79
CA ARG A 332 19.94 7.79 36.71
C ARG A 332 18.99 8.98 36.52
N HIS A 333 17.80 8.72 35.98
CA HIS A 333 16.80 9.76 35.72
C HIS A 333 15.81 9.85 36.87
N ASP A 334 15.39 11.07 37.20
CA ASP A 334 14.45 11.34 38.27
C ASP A 334 12.99 11.08 37.87
N SER A 335 12.10 11.05 38.85
CA SER A 335 10.66 10.86 38.61
C SER A 335 10.03 12.00 37.79
N GLU A 336 10.64 13.18 37.76
CA GLU A 336 10.13 14.33 37.01
C GLU A 336 10.39 14.17 35.51
N PHE A 337 11.53 13.59 35.14
CA PHE A 337 11.87 13.23 33.75
C PHE A 337 10.80 12.32 33.14
N TYR A 338 10.49 11.19 33.79
CA TYR A 338 9.49 10.24 33.29
C TYR A 338 8.09 10.86 33.22
N ARG A 339 7.73 11.72 34.17
CA ARG A 339 6.44 12.44 34.13
C ARG A 339 6.31 13.36 32.93
N ARG A 340 7.39 14.06 32.56
CA ARG A 340 7.43 14.91 31.35
C ARG A 340 7.33 14.07 30.07
N MET A 341 7.98 12.91 30.04
CA MET A 341 7.88 11.96 28.93
C MET A 341 6.43 11.50 28.72
N TRP A 342 5.78 11.00 29.77
CA TRP A 342 4.39 10.55 29.69
C TRP A 342 3.42 11.66 29.30
N ASN A 343 3.58 12.86 29.87
CA ASN A 343 2.76 14.00 29.49
C ASN A 343 2.92 14.32 27.98
N SER A 344 4.14 14.28 27.44
CA SER A 344 4.38 14.48 25.98
C SER A 344 3.65 13.43 25.14
N LEU A 345 3.67 12.16 25.56
CA LEU A 345 2.97 11.08 24.85
C LEU A 345 1.45 11.26 24.87
N GLU A 346 0.88 11.62 26.01
CA GLU A 346 -0.56 11.84 26.15
C GLU A 346 -1.05 13.08 25.38
N THR A 347 -0.24 14.14 25.32
CA THR A 347 -0.64 15.42 24.72
C THR A 347 -0.31 15.55 23.23
N HIS A 348 0.82 14.99 22.79
CA HIS A 348 1.33 15.16 21.42
C HIS A 348 1.38 13.83 20.65
N GLY A 349 1.16 12.69 21.29
CA GLY A 349 1.23 11.37 20.66
C GLY A 349 2.66 10.88 20.38
N TYR A 350 3.69 11.64 20.74
CA TYR A 350 5.09 11.21 20.61
C TYR A 350 6.00 11.85 21.65
N TRP A 351 7.14 11.21 21.89
CA TRP A 351 8.25 11.72 22.71
C TRP A 351 9.59 11.31 22.09
N ARG A 352 10.59 12.18 22.21
CA ARG A 352 11.97 11.88 21.79
C ARG A 352 12.95 12.45 22.79
N GLY A 353 13.93 11.66 23.21
CA GLY A 353 14.96 12.11 24.14
C GLY A 353 16.09 11.13 24.35
N GLU A 354 17.14 11.60 25.00
CA GLU A 354 18.28 10.78 25.40
C GLU A 354 18.01 10.18 26.79
N ILE A 355 18.14 8.87 26.93
CA ILE A 355 17.92 8.15 28.19
C ILE A 355 19.09 7.22 28.49
N TRP A 356 19.45 7.12 29.77
CA TRP A 356 20.48 6.19 30.22
C TRP A 356 19.78 4.90 30.63
N ASN A 357 20.12 3.82 29.96
CA ASN A 357 19.59 2.49 30.25
C ASN A 357 20.71 1.53 30.63
N ARG A 358 20.30 0.34 31.07
CA ARG A 358 21.16 -0.72 31.56
C ARG A 358 20.91 -1.99 30.74
N ARG A 359 21.99 -2.51 30.17
CA ARG A 359 22.00 -3.80 29.46
C ARG A 359 21.82 -4.94 30.46
N LYS A 360 21.47 -6.13 29.98
CA LYS A 360 21.42 -7.36 30.80
C LYS A 360 22.74 -7.65 31.53
N THR A 361 23.86 -7.26 30.94
CA THR A 361 25.21 -7.39 31.53
C THR A 361 25.46 -6.44 32.71
N GLY A 362 24.59 -5.46 32.94
CA GLY A 362 24.74 -4.41 33.93
C GLY A 362 25.42 -3.13 33.42
N GLU A 363 25.96 -3.14 32.20
CA GLU A 363 26.59 -1.99 31.55
C GLU A 363 25.58 -0.87 31.29
N LEU A 364 25.99 0.37 31.60
CA LEU A 364 25.20 1.57 31.33
C LEU A 364 25.51 2.10 29.93
N TYR A 365 24.46 2.39 29.17
CA TYR A 365 24.55 2.97 27.84
C TYR A 365 23.56 4.12 27.69
N LEU A 366 23.91 5.07 26.83
CA LEU A 366 23.06 6.18 26.46
C LEU A 366 22.36 5.82 25.15
N GLU A 367 21.04 5.81 25.16
CA GLU A 367 20.24 5.64 23.96
C GLU A 367 19.49 6.92 23.60
N LEU A 368 19.30 7.12 22.30
CA LEU A 368 18.33 8.07 21.79
C LEU A 368 17.04 7.30 21.52
N LEU A 369 16.00 7.56 22.33
CA LEU A 369 14.73 6.86 22.28
C LEU A 369 13.65 7.79 21.69
N THR A 370 12.89 7.25 20.74
CA THR A 370 11.67 7.85 20.21
C THR A 370 10.50 6.93 20.53
N ILE A 371 9.46 7.46 21.15
CA ILE A 371 8.24 6.72 21.49
C ILE A 371 7.08 7.38 20.75
N THR A 372 6.27 6.57 20.07
CA THR A 372 5.08 7.02 19.35
C THR A 372 3.85 6.26 19.86
N ALA A 373 2.79 6.97 20.19
CA ALA A 373 1.49 6.40 20.53
C ALA A 373 0.75 5.99 19.25
N ILE A 374 0.27 4.75 19.20
CA ILE A 374 -0.54 4.21 18.11
C ILE A 374 -2.00 4.24 18.55
N THR A 375 -2.86 4.91 17.79
CA THR A 375 -4.29 5.06 18.10
C THR A 375 -5.16 4.22 17.19
N ASP A 376 -6.34 3.83 17.69
CA ASP A 376 -7.42 3.30 16.86
C ASP A 376 -8.14 4.42 16.06
N ASP A 377 -9.14 4.03 15.25
CA ASP A 377 -9.96 4.95 14.44
C ASP A 377 -10.78 5.94 15.30
N ASP A 378 -11.01 5.61 16.57
CA ASP A 378 -11.72 6.44 17.55
C ASP A 378 -10.77 7.39 18.32
N GLY A 379 -9.46 7.34 18.03
CA GLY A 379 -8.44 8.19 18.63
C GLY A 379 -7.93 7.71 19.99
N ASN A 380 -8.31 6.51 20.44
CA ASN A 380 -7.80 5.93 21.70
C ASN A 380 -6.44 5.29 21.46
N THR A 381 -5.47 5.55 22.35
CA THR A 381 -4.16 4.88 22.30
C THR A 381 -4.31 3.39 22.61
N THR A 382 -3.86 2.55 21.68
CA THR A 382 -3.89 1.09 21.80
C THR A 382 -2.51 0.52 22.11
N HIS A 383 -1.45 1.10 21.56
CA HIS A 383 -0.08 0.63 21.69
C HIS A 383 0.92 1.79 21.75
N TYR A 384 2.12 1.51 22.22
CA TYR A 384 3.27 2.42 22.08
C TYR A 384 4.39 1.71 21.32
N ALA A 385 4.95 2.40 20.32
CA ALA A 385 6.14 1.93 19.60
C ALA A 385 7.37 2.74 20.01
N GLY A 386 8.35 2.07 20.60
CA GLY A 386 9.67 2.61 20.95
C GLY A 386 10.73 2.21 19.92
N LEU A 387 11.43 3.19 19.38
CA LEU A 387 12.60 3.03 18.52
C LEU A 387 13.81 3.67 19.22
N PHE A 388 14.90 2.91 19.37
CA PHE A 388 16.11 3.43 20.00
C PHE A 388 17.40 2.99 19.33
N THR A 389 18.40 3.85 19.49
CA THR A 389 19.77 3.62 19.02
C THR A 389 20.75 3.92 20.16
N ASP A 390 21.77 3.08 20.31
CA ASP A 390 22.88 3.38 21.21
C ASP A 390 23.76 4.50 20.61
N ILE A 391 23.81 5.63 21.31
CA ILE A 391 24.62 6.80 20.92
C ILE A 391 25.82 7.01 21.85
N THR A 392 26.13 6.05 22.72
CA THR A 392 27.21 6.13 23.70
C THR A 392 28.55 6.38 23.01
N GLN A 393 28.86 5.62 21.96
CA GLN A 393 30.13 5.79 21.24
C GLN A 393 30.17 7.10 20.47
N ASN A 394 29.04 7.54 19.92
CA ASN A 394 28.95 8.84 19.22
C ASN A 394 29.24 9.99 20.18
N ARG A 395 28.62 9.99 21.37
CA ARG A 395 28.90 11.00 22.42
C ARG A 395 30.36 10.96 22.89
N ARG A 396 30.94 9.77 23.09
CA ARG A 396 32.35 9.63 23.46
C ARG A 396 33.26 10.19 22.37
N ASN A 397 32.98 9.88 21.11
CA ASN A 397 33.74 10.39 19.97
C ASN A 397 33.61 11.91 19.83
N GLU A 398 32.41 12.47 19.99
CA GLU A 398 32.17 13.91 19.97
C GLU A 398 32.97 14.62 21.07
N GLU A 399 32.94 14.11 22.30
CA GLU A 399 33.71 14.68 23.39
C GLU A 399 35.22 14.53 23.13
N GLN A 400 35.68 13.38 22.61
CA GLN A 400 37.08 13.20 22.25
C GLN A 400 37.53 14.16 21.14
N ILE A 401 36.71 14.36 20.10
CA ILE A 401 36.97 15.34 19.04
C ILE A 401 37.03 16.75 19.63
N ARG A 402 36.11 17.10 20.55
CA ARG A 402 36.12 18.38 21.24
C ARG A 402 37.39 18.57 22.06
N GLN A 403 37.83 17.55 22.78
CA GLN A 403 39.09 17.56 23.52
C GLN A 403 40.27 17.82 22.57
N LEU A 404 40.35 17.07 21.45
CA LEU A 404 41.41 17.24 20.45
C LEU A 404 41.37 18.59 19.73
N ALA A 405 40.19 19.17 19.53
CA ALA A 405 40.02 20.43 18.81
C ALA A 405 40.41 21.65 19.65
N TYR A 406 40.26 21.59 20.98
CA TYR A 406 40.37 22.75 21.87
C TYR A 406 41.40 22.62 22.99
N TYR A 407 41.95 21.43 23.25
CA TYR A 407 42.93 21.19 24.31
C TYR A 407 44.20 20.55 23.73
N ASP A 408 45.34 20.79 24.39
CA ASP A 408 46.62 20.15 24.08
C ASP A 408 46.60 18.70 24.54
N ALA A 409 46.95 17.78 23.64
CA ALA A 409 46.83 16.33 23.88
C ALA A 409 47.75 15.80 24.98
N LEU A 410 48.89 16.47 25.24
CA LEU A 410 49.81 16.07 26.30
C LEU A 410 49.39 16.66 27.65
N THR A 411 49.20 17.98 27.70
CA THR A 411 49.09 18.73 28.96
C THR A 411 47.64 18.93 29.42
N GLY A 412 46.65 18.73 28.55
CA GLY A 412 45.22 18.87 28.85
C GLY A 412 44.75 20.32 29.07
N VAL A 413 45.62 21.31 28.88
CA VAL A 413 45.26 22.73 28.92
C VAL A 413 44.74 23.19 27.56
N PRO A 414 43.99 24.30 27.49
CA PRO A 414 43.60 24.94 26.24
C PRO A 414 44.73 25.00 25.19
N ASN A 415 44.40 24.67 23.95
CA ASN A 415 45.31 24.87 22.82
C ASN A 415 45.17 26.30 22.27
N ARG A 416 45.96 26.64 21.24
CA ARG A 416 45.92 27.94 20.56
C ARG A 416 44.49 28.40 20.22
N ARG A 417 43.66 27.52 19.67
CA ARG A 417 42.31 27.86 19.21
C ARG A 417 41.39 28.27 20.36
N LEU A 418 41.40 27.52 21.47
CA LEU A 418 40.58 27.85 22.64
C LEU A 418 41.10 29.12 23.35
N LEU A 419 42.41 29.34 23.36
CA LEU A 419 43.00 30.56 23.90
C LEU A 419 42.57 31.80 23.12
N GLU A 420 42.66 31.78 21.78
CA GLU A 420 42.29 32.91 20.94
C GLU A 420 40.81 33.30 21.13
N ASP A 421 39.92 32.32 21.24
CA ASP A 421 38.49 32.51 21.54
C ASP A 421 38.27 33.17 22.92
N ARG A 422 38.93 32.65 23.96
CA ARG A 422 38.87 33.23 25.32
C ARG A 422 39.45 34.64 25.38
N LEU A 423 40.56 34.89 24.69
CA LEU A 423 41.21 36.20 24.63
C LEU A 423 40.32 37.22 23.92
N ASP A 424 39.72 36.86 22.79
CA ASP A 424 38.76 37.71 22.07
C ASP A 424 37.55 38.08 22.94
N HIS A 425 36.99 37.10 23.68
CA HIS A 425 35.94 37.36 24.67
C HIS A 425 36.40 38.27 25.81
N ALA A 426 37.60 38.04 26.35
CA ALA A 426 38.14 38.83 27.44
C ALA A 426 38.45 40.28 27.01
N ILE A 427 38.95 40.51 25.80
CA ILE A 427 39.14 41.86 25.24
C ILE A 427 37.81 42.62 25.16
N ARG A 428 36.74 41.99 24.63
CA ARG A 428 35.40 42.62 24.58
C ARG A 428 34.86 42.92 25.97
N HIS A 429 35.17 42.07 26.95
CA HIS A 429 34.77 42.28 28.32
C HIS A 429 35.53 43.45 28.96
N ALA A 430 36.86 43.46 28.85
CA ALA A 430 37.74 44.52 29.34
C ALA A 430 37.41 45.88 28.72
N HIS A 431 37.14 45.94 27.41
CA HIS A 431 36.69 47.15 26.72
C HIS A 431 35.41 47.75 27.33
N ARG A 432 34.43 46.91 27.70
CA ARG A 432 33.14 47.37 28.27
C ARG A 432 33.26 47.83 29.71
N LYS A 433 34.16 47.24 30.48
CA LYS A 433 34.35 47.55 31.91
C LYS A 433 35.54 48.49 32.17
N GLU A 434 36.24 48.93 31.13
CA GLU A 434 37.47 49.74 31.23
C GLU A 434 38.54 49.10 32.14
N MET A 435 38.70 47.78 32.05
CA MET A 435 39.66 47.01 32.85
C MET A 435 40.93 46.68 32.06
N LEU A 436 42.01 46.41 32.79
CA LEU A 436 43.25 45.90 32.20
C LEU A 436 43.14 44.39 32.00
N LEU A 437 43.79 43.90 30.94
CA LEU A 437 43.97 42.48 30.66
C LEU A 437 45.43 42.27 30.30
N ALA A 438 46.01 41.16 30.77
CA ALA A 438 47.40 40.81 30.48
C ALA A 438 47.51 39.46 29.77
N VAL A 439 48.38 39.42 28.77
CA VAL A 439 48.81 38.21 28.07
C VAL A 439 50.28 37.99 28.39
N MET A 440 50.59 36.84 29.01
CA MET A 440 51.96 36.43 29.29
C MET A 440 52.36 35.28 28.37
N PHE A 441 53.33 35.50 27.50
CA PHE A 441 53.95 34.44 26.69
C PHE A 441 55.13 33.86 27.46
N MET A 442 55.13 32.56 27.69
CA MET A 442 56.11 31.84 28.51
C MET A 442 56.80 30.75 27.69
N ASP A 443 58.09 30.60 27.88
CA ASP A 443 58.89 29.53 27.27
C ASP A 443 59.81 28.88 28.30
N LEU A 444 59.90 27.54 28.26
CA LEU A 444 60.82 26.79 29.11
C LEU A 444 62.25 26.91 28.59
N ASP A 445 63.10 27.56 29.36
CA ASP A 445 64.48 27.77 28.99
C ASP A 445 65.23 26.44 28.83
N ARG A 446 65.87 26.27 27.67
CA ARG A 446 66.69 25.09 27.32
C ARG A 446 65.92 23.76 27.27
N PHE A 447 64.61 23.79 27.04
CA PHE A 447 63.80 22.57 26.88
C PHE A 447 64.36 21.63 25.79
N LYS A 448 64.85 22.19 24.67
CA LYS A 448 65.50 21.41 23.62
C LYS A 448 66.71 20.61 24.12
N GLU A 449 67.55 21.21 24.96
CA GLU A 449 68.72 20.52 25.53
C GLU A 449 68.29 19.33 26.42
N VAL A 450 67.17 19.47 27.15
CA VAL A 450 66.59 18.39 27.95
C VAL A 450 66.13 17.24 27.05
N ASN A 451 65.41 17.53 25.97
CA ASN A 451 64.97 16.51 25.00
C ASN A 451 66.15 15.80 24.34
N ASP A 452 67.14 16.56 23.89
CA ASP A 452 68.32 16.02 23.18
C ASP A 452 69.20 15.16 24.11
N THR A 453 69.22 15.46 25.42
CA THR A 453 70.08 14.77 26.41
C THR A 453 69.37 13.60 27.11
N LEU A 454 68.10 13.78 27.50
CA LEU A 454 67.36 12.84 28.36
C LEU A 454 66.20 12.15 27.63
N GLY A 455 65.95 12.50 26.37
CA GLY A 455 64.90 11.93 25.53
C GLY A 455 63.54 12.60 25.68
N HIS A 456 62.70 12.43 24.67
CA HIS A 456 61.39 13.08 24.59
C HIS A 456 60.43 12.70 25.72
N ALA A 457 60.47 11.47 26.23
CA ALA A 457 59.60 11.05 27.34
C ALA A 457 59.87 11.87 28.62
N VAL A 458 61.14 12.19 28.92
CA VAL A 458 61.51 13.03 30.06
C VAL A 458 61.10 14.50 29.81
N GLY A 459 61.17 14.95 28.56
CA GLY A 459 60.63 16.26 28.17
C GLY A 459 59.12 16.37 28.32
N ASP A 460 58.38 15.33 27.95
CA ASP A 460 56.93 15.29 28.11
C ASP A 460 56.53 15.32 29.59
N ASP A 461 57.20 14.53 30.44
CA ASP A 461 57.03 14.58 31.90
C ASP A 461 57.36 15.98 32.48
N LEU A 462 58.37 16.65 31.91
CA LEU A 462 58.75 18.01 32.32
C LEU A 462 57.65 19.01 31.98
N LEU A 463 57.07 18.91 30.79
CA LEU A 463 55.95 19.76 30.38
C LEU A 463 54.71 19.51 31.24
N LEU A 464 54.43 18.26 31.61
CA LEU A 464 53.33 17.91 32.53
C LEU A 464 53.52 18.55 33.91
N GLN A 465 54.72 18.39 34.51
CA GLN A 465 55.02 19.00 35.81
C GLN A 465 55.04 20.53 35.76
N PHE A 466 55.59 21.11 34.69
CA PHE A 466 55.59 22.56 34.47
C PHE A 466 54.15 23.09 34.38
N THR A 467 53.30 22.42 33.59
CA THR A 467 51.89 22.78 33.44
C THR A 467 51.17 22.77 34.78
N ALA A 468 51.36 21.71 35.58
CA ALA A 468 50.75 21.61 36.91
C ALA A 468 51.20 22.77 37.83
N ARG A 469 52.51 23.05 37.88
CA ARG A 469 53.08 24.15 38.69
C ARG A 469 52.52 25.52 38.31
N VAL A 470 52.42 25.79 37.01
CA VAL A 470 51.85 27.05 36.52
C VAL A 470 50.37 27.12 36.85
N LYS A 471 49.60 26.04 36.61
CA LYS A 471 48.17 25.99 36.92
C LYS A 471 47.87 26.24 38.40
N ASP A 472 48.67 25.71 39.31
CA ASP A 472 48.53 25.92 40.76
C ASP A 472 48.79 27.38 41.18
N CYS A 473 49.46 28.19 40.34
CA CYS A 473 49.70 29.61 40.60
C CYS A 473 48.57 30.52 40.13
N LEU A 474 47.64 29.99 39.33
CA LEU A 474 46.59 30.72 38.62
C LEU A 474 45.23 30.56 39.31
N ARG A 475 44.36 31.56 39.14
CA ARG A 475 42.98 31.54 39.64
C ARG A 475 42.05 30.80 38.68
N GLU A 476 40.81 30.53 39.08
CA GLU A 476 39.83 29.84 38.24
C GLU A 476 39.51 30.59 36.93
N ASP A 477 39.52 31.93 36.96
CA ASP A 477 39.26 32.78 35.79
C ASP A 477 40.49 32.95 34.87
N ASP A 478 41.69 32.66 35.38
CA ASP A 478 42.92 32.73 34.59
C ASP A 478 43.01 31.52 33.64
N THR A 479 43.56 31.73 32.45
CA THR A 479 43.69 30.65 31.45
C THR A 479 45.15 30.38 31.15
N LEU A 480 45.61 29.16 31.44
CA LEU A 480 46.85 28.61 30.90
C LEU A 480 46.56 27.90 29.58
N ALA A 481 47.35 28.17 28.55
CA ALA A 481 47.26 27.51 27.25
C ALA A 481 48.64 27.10 26.75
N ARG A 482 48.71 26.07 25.91
CA ARG A 482 49.93 25.62 25.23
C ARG A 482 49.79 25.77 23.73
N LEU A 483 50.75 26.45 23.11
CA LEU A 483 50.77 26.72 21.66
C LEU A 483 51.44 25.59 20.87
N GLY A 484 52.42 24.93 21.50
CA GLY A 484 53.20 23.84 20.95
C GLY A 484 54.60 23.82 21.57
N GLY A 485 55.27 22.67 21.58
CA GLY A 485 56.63 22.56 22.13
C GLY A 485 56.71 23.02 23.59
N ASP A 486 57.59 23.97 23.87
CA ASP A 486 57.84 24.62 25.16
C ASP A 486 57.10 25.96 25.36
N GLU A 487 56.22 26.34 24.43
CA GLU A 487 55.53 27.63 24.42
C GLU A 487 54.15 27.56 25.10
N PHE A 488 53.97 28.41 26.12
CA PHE A 488 52.74 28.56 26.88
C PHE A 488 52.27 30.01 26.87
N ILE A 489 50.97 30.23 26.95
CA ILE A 489 50.38 31.55 27.21
C ILE A 489 49.54 31.49 28.47
N VAL A 490 49.70 32.49 29.33
CA VAL A 490 48.78 32.78 30.43
C VAL A 490 47.97 34.02 30.07
N LEU A 491 46.65 33.88 30.07
CA LEU A 491 45.69 34.96 29.94
C LEU A 491 45.14 35.32 31.32
N LEU A 492 45.25 36.59 31.65
CA LEU A 492 44.78 37.21 32.88
C LEU A 492 43.68 38.23 32.53
N PRO A 493 42.39 37.83 32.53
CA PRO A 493 41.33 38.58 31.88
C PRO A 493 40.85 39.82 32.64
N GLU A 494 41.04 39.86 33.96
CA GLU A 494 40.58 40.95 34.83
C GLU A 494 41.70 41.39 35.77
N MET A 495 42.36 42.51 35.44
CA MET A 495 43.41 43.11 36.26
C MET A 495 43.05 44.56 36.60
N GLU A 496 43.22 44.94 37.87
CA GLU A 496 42.96 46.30 38.34
C GLU A 496 44.21 47.17 38.17
N GLN A 497 45.39 46.62 38.47
CA GLN A 497 46.65 47.36 38.46
C GLN A 497 47.79 46.56 37.83
N LEU A 498 48.76 47.28 37.27
CA LEU A 498 49.97 46.67 36.69
C LEU A 498 50.78 45.86 37.72
N SER A 499 50.72 46.24 39.00
CA SER A 499 51.36 45.49 40.10
C SER A 499 50.82 44.07 40.25
N ASP A 500 49.55 43.83 39.92
CA ASP A 500 48.92 42.51 40.01
C ASP A 500 49.53 41.57 38.96
N VAL A 501 49.75 42.09 37.76
CA VAL A 501 50.41 41.38 36.65
C VAL A 501 51.83 41.00 37.03
N PHE A 502 52.61 41.93 37.61
CA PHE A 502 53.97 41.64 38.06
C PHE A 502 54.01 40.61 39.20
N ALA A 503 53.07 40.67 40.15
CA ALA A 503 53.00 39.70 41.24
C ALA A 503 52.75 38.27 40.75
N VAL A 504 51.93 38.11 39.69
CA VAL A 504 51.74 36.80 39.03
C VAL A 504 53.02 36.38 38.31
N ALA A 505 53.66 37.27 37.55
CA ALA A 505 54.89 36.97 36.82
C ALA A 505 56.05 36.57 37.76
N ASP A 506 56.26 37.29 38.86
CA ASP A 506 57.27 36.97 39.89
C ASP A 506 57.02 35.57 40.47
N ARG A 507 55.76 35.26 40.81
CA ARG A 507 55.38 33.95 41.35
C ARG A 507 55.68 32.82 40.36
N LEU A 508 55.34 33.02 39.09
CA LEU A 508 55.57 32.03 38.03
C LEU A 508 57.08 31.76 37.86
N ILE A 509 57.92 32.80 37.81
CA ILE A 509 59.38 32.64 37.74
C ILE A 509 59.92 31.85 38.95
N GLU A 510 59.53 32.24 40.16
CA GLU A 510 60.04 31.62 41.39
C GLU A 510 59.61 30.16 41.56
N VAL A 511 58.37 29.82 41.15
CA VAL A 511 57.88 28.44 41.19
C VAL A 511 58.57 27.59 40.10
N ASN A 512 58.75 28.13 38.90
CA ASN A 512 59.32 27.38 37.78
C ASN A 512 60.82 27.15 37.92
N LYS A 513 61.54 28.02 38.63
CA LYS A 513 62.99 27.89 38.91
C LYS A 513 63.35 26.73 39.83
N ARG A 514 62.39 26.19 40.59
CA ARG A 514 62.63 25.07 41.52
C ARG A 514 62.99 23.80 40.73
N PRO A 515 63.90 22.94 41.23
CA PRO A 515 64.26 21.70 40.54
C PRO A 515 63.05 20.81 40.23
N TYR A 516 63.02 20.21 39.05
CA TYR A 516 62.04 19.17 38.66
C TYR A 516 62.64 17.80 38.95
N GLN A 517 61.87 16.93 39.61
CA GLN A 517 62.25 15.55 39.88
C GLN A 517 61.50 14.63 38.91
N ILE A 518 62.22 14.08 37.92
CA ILE A 518 61.64 13.27 36.85
C ILE A 518 62.49 12.02 36.69
N ASN A 519 61.90 10.84 36.91
CA ASN A 519 62.57 9.54 36.76
C ASN A 519 63.93 9.45 37.50
N GLY A 520 64.04 10.10 38.67
CA GLY A 520 65.25 10.15 39.49
C GLY A 520 66.27 11.25 39.12
N ASN A 521 66.06 11.97 38.02
CA ASN A 521 66.90 13.10 37.60
C ASN A 521 66.45 14.41 38.26
N HIS A 522 67.42 15.27 38.57
CA HIS A 522 67.15 16.65 39.00
C HIS A 522 67.40 17.59 37.82
N ILE A 523 66.32 18.16 37.28
CA ILE A 523 66.37 19.04 36.12
C ILE A 523 66.11 20.47 36.59
N ASN A 524 67.05 21.38 36.29
CA ASN A 524 66.92 22.79 36.60
C ASN A 524 66.71 23.56 35.31
N VAL A 525 65.47 23.96 35.05
CA VAL A 525 65.08 24.84 33.94
C VAL A 525 64.48 26.13 34.50
N GLY A 526 64.69 27.23 33.80
CA GLY A 526 64.02 28.49 34.06
C GLY A 526 62.84 28.67 33.10
N SER A 527 62.10 29.75 33.28
CA SER A 527 61.14 30.20 32.27
C SER A 527 61.41 31.65 31.87
N SER A 528 61.41 31.93 30.58
CA SER A 528 61.44 33.28 30.04
C SER A 528 60.02 33.72 29.73
N ILE A 529 59.61 34.90 30.23
CA ILE A 529 58.23 35.39 30.11
C ILE A 529 58.22 36.76 29.42
N GLY A 530 57.31 36.97 28.50
CA GLY A 530 56.99 38.26 27.91
C GLY A 530 55.56 38.65 28.21
N ILE A 531 55.34 39.91 28.56
CA ILE A 531 54.03 40.40 29.02
C ILE A 531 53.56 41.49 28.07
N SER A 532 52.31 41.40 27.63
CA SER A 532 51.62 42.41 26.83
C SER A 532 50.28 42.78 27.47
N LEU A 533 49.92 44.05 27.45
CA LEU A 533 48.77 44.60 28.15
C LEU A 533 47.74 45.17 27.20
N TYR A 534 46.48 44.84 27.42
CA TYR A 534 45.36 45.54 26.82
C TYR A 534 44.95 46.74 27.71
N PRO A 535 44.66 47.92 27.14
CA PRO A 535 44.72 48.27 25.71
C PRO A 535 46.07 48.86 25.24
N GLU A 536 47.06 49.02 26.14
CA GLU A 536 48.29 49.79 25.87
C GLU A 536 49.18 49.20 24.76
N ASP A 537 49.34 47.88 24.75
CA ASP A 537 50.26 47.15 23.86
C ASP A 537 49.55 46.56 22.63
N GLY A 538 48.22 46.62 22.58
CA GLY A 538 47.41 46.10 21.48
C GLY A 538 45.93 46.08 21.80
N THR A 539 45.10 46.09 20.76
CA THR A 539 43.63 46.02 20.89
C THR A 539 43.03 44.75 20.28
N THR A 540 43.84 43.98 19.56
CA THR A 540 43.46 42.71 18.96
C THR A 540 44.22 41.54 19.58
N VAL A 541 43.65 40.34 19.49
CA VAL A 541 44.28 39.07 19.93
C VAL A 541 45.70 38.94 19.38
N GLN A 542 45.88 39.18 18.07
CA GLN A 542 47.16 39.00 17.39
C GLN A 542 48.22 40.01 17.84
N GLU A 543 47.84 41.27 18.06
CA GLU A 543 48.74 42.31 18.56
C GLU A 543 49.26 41.96 19.97
N LEU A 544 48.36 41.54 20.86
CA LEU A 544 48.72 41.21 22.24
C LEU A 544 49.63 39.97 22.32
N ILE A 545 49.30 38.90 21.58
CA ILE A 545 50.14 37.69 21.52
C ILE A 545 51.52 38.01 20.94
N ASN A 546 51.57 38.77 19.83
CA ASN A 546 52.83 39.14 19.19
C ASN A 546 53.69 40.08 20.07
N GLY A 547 53.06 41.02 20.77
CA GLY A 547 53.75 41.88 21.74
C GLY A 547 54.37 41.07 22.87
N ALA A 548 53.63 40.09 23.41
CA ALA A 548 54.12 39.21 24.46
C ALA A 548 55.26 38.30 23.97
N ASP A 549 55.18 37.75 22.76
CA ASP A 549 56.27 36.96 22.15
C ASP A 549 57.56 37.79 21.97
N ILE A 550 57.46 39.00 21.42
CA ILE A 550 58.62 39.91 21.28
C ILE A 550 59.26 40.20 22.64
N ALA A 551 58.45 40.44 23.67
CA ALA A 551 58.94 40.69 25.03
C ALA A 551 59.61 39.44 25.62
N MET A 552 59.07 38.24 25.37
CA MET A 552 59.63 36.97 25.83
C MET A 552 60.98 36.70 25.17
N TYR A 553 61.12 36.99 23.87
CA TYR A 553 62.40 36.86 23.17
C TYR A 553 63.47 37.81 23.74
N ARG A 554 63.10 39.04 24.12
CA ARG A 554 63.99 39.97 24.85
C ARG A 554 64.38 39.39 26.21
N ALA A 555 63.45 38.79 26.95
CA ALA A 555 63.76 38.12 28.22
C ALA A 555 64.78 36.97 28.06
N LYS A 556 64.70 36.20 26.96
CA LYS A 556 65.69 35.16 26.63
C LYS A 556 67.08 35.75 26.36
N ARG A 557 67.17 36.84 25.57
CA ARG A 557 68.45 37.51 25.25
C ARG A 557 69.11 38.13 26.47
N ASP A 558 68.32 38.68 27.39
CA ASP A 558 68.82 39.37 28.59
C ASP A 558 69.32 38.44 29.70
N GLY A 559 69.38 37.13 29.44
CA GLY A 559 69.95 36.15 30.37
C GLY A 559 68.95 35.15 30.94
N ARG A 560 67.74 35.01 30.35
CA ARG A 560 66.73 33.99 30.67
C ARG A 560 66.21 34.07 32.12
N ASN A 561 65.29 33.17 32.49
CA ASN A 561 64.69 33.05 33.82
C ASN A 561 64.20 34.40 34.41
N ARG A 562 63.44 35.15 33.62
CA ARG A 562 62.91 36.48 33.95
C ARG A 562 61.71 36.82 33.09
N TYR A 563 60.98 37.86 33.46
CA TYR A 563 59.97 38.45 32.60
C TYR A 563 60.40 39.81 32.04
N LYS A 564 59.78 40.22 30.92
CA LYS A 564 59.87 41.56 30.35
C LYS A 564 58.49 42.03 29.91
N LEU A 565 58.20 43.31 30.10
CA LEU A 565 57.03 43.95 29.51
C LEU A 565 57.32 44.29 28.04
N PHE A 566 56.30 44.21 27.20
CA PHE A 566 56.35 44.75 25.85
C PHE A 566 56.56 46.26 25.92
N ALA A 567 57.41 46.76 25.03
CA ALA A 567 57.71 48.17 24.93
C ALA A 567 57.93 48.47 23.45
N PRO A 568 56.95 49.13 22.78
CA PRO A 568 57.00 49.36 21.33
C PRO A 568 58.15 50.28 20.90
N ASN A 569 58.73 51.08 21.81
CA ASN A 569 59.74 52.10 21.51
C ASN A 569 61.16 51.86 22.09
N ALA A 570 61.49 50.64 22.52
CA ALA A 570 62.87 50.32 22.89
C ALA A 570 63.71 50.07 21.62
N VAL A 571 64.17 51.15 20.98
CA VAL A 571 65.22 51.11 19.94
C VAL A 571 66.49 50.57 20.59
N GLU A 572 67.06 49.51 20.02
CA GLU A 572 68.38 48.96 20.39
C GLU A 572 69.44 50.07 20.26
N SER A 573 69.92 50.58 21.40
CA SER A 573 71.21 51.28 21.44
C SER A 573 72.32 50.23 21.44
N ALA A 574 73.16 50.31 20.40
CA ALA A 574 74.22 49.40 19.97
C ALA A 574 75.19 48.90 21.05
#